data_AF-S4PP91-F1
#
_entry.id   AF-S4PP91-F1
#
_cell.length_a   1.000
_cell.length_b   1.000
_cell.length_c   1.000
_cell.angle_alpha   90.00
_cell.angle_beta   90.00
_cell.angle_gamma   90.00
#
_symmetry.space_group_name_H-M   'P 1'
#
loop_
_entity.id
_entity.type
_entity.pdbx_description
1 polymer ?
#
loop_
_entity_poly.entity_id
_entity_poly.type
_entity_poly.pdbx_seq_one_letter_code
_entity_poly.pdbx_strand_id
1 'polypeptide(L)' 'SLRHKVTLYKICIRPIMTYASPVFAHLPHRSFSSLQKLQNKFMRMATNCPWFVRNSDLHRDLDLPTIASYFKR' A
#
# COMPACT_ATOMS: atom_id res chain seq x y z
N SER A 1 1.62 -13.76 13.18
CA SER A 1 2.55 -12.67 13.53
C SER A 1 2.42 -11.53 12.53
N LEU A 2 2.29 -10.28 12.99
CA LEU A 2 2.14 -9.08 12.16
C LEU A 2 3.31 -8.92 11.15
N ARG A 3 4.52 -9.22 11.60
CA ARG A 3 5.74 -9.13 10.78
C ARG A 3 5.66 -9.97 9.51
N HIS A 4 5.18 -11.22 9.60
CA HIS A 4 5.03 -12.09 8.42
C HIS A 4 4.01 -11.56 7.40
N LYS A 5 2.89 -10.98 7.87
CA LYS A 5 1.90 -10.36 6.97
C LYS A 5 2.48 -9.14 6.22
N VAL A 6 3.26 -8.33 6.94
CA VAL A 6 3.95 -7.16 6.35
C VAL A 6 5.04 -7.61 5.38
N THR A 7 5.80 -8.65 5.72
CA THR A 7 6.81 -9.23 4.82
C THR A 7 6.17 -9.76 3.54
N LEU A 8 5.06 -10.49 3.63
CA LEU A 8 4.31 -10.94 2.44
C LEU A 8 3.81 -9.77 1.60
N TYR A 9 3.34 -8.69 2.20
CA TYR A 9 2.98 -7.47 1.47
C TYR A 9 4.17 -6.88 0.71
N LYS A 10 5.32 -6.77 1.38
CA LYS A 10 6.57 -6.25 0.79
C LYS A 10 7.11 -7.16 -0.32
N ILE A 11 6.91 -8.46 -0.26
CA ILE A 11 7.42 -9.42 -1.25
C ILE A 11 6.44 -9.62 -2.42
N CYS A 12 5.12 -9.60 -2.19
CA CYS A 12 4.15 -9.87 -3.25
C CYS A 12 3.61 -8.58 -3.86
N ILE A 13 3.13 -7.65 -3.05
CA ILE A 13 2.42 -6.47 -3.55
C ILE A 13 3.41 -5.41 -4.06
N ARG A 14 4.54 -5.21 -3.38
CA ARG A 14 5.56 -4.24 -3.83
C ARG A 14 6.11 -4.52 -5.24
N PRO A 15 6.56 -5.72 -5.62
CA PRO A 15 7.06 -5.94 -6.96
C PRO A 15 5.95 -5.92 -8.01
N ILE A 16 4.72 -6.34 -7.71
CA ILE A 16 3.59 -6.17 -8.65
C ILE A 16 3.40 -4.68 -8.97
N MET A 17 3.47 -3.80 -7.96
CA MET A 17 3.38 -2.35 -8.16
C MET A 17 4.58 -1.80 -8.93
N THR A 18 5.80 -2.25 -8.61
CA THR A 18 7.03 -1.71 -9.22
C THR A 18 7.21 -2.20 -10.66
N TYR A 19 6.87 -3.46 -10.93
CA TYR A 19 7.01 -4.11 -12.23
C TYR A 19 5.94 -3.63 -13.22
N ALA A 20 4.68 -3.50 -12.78
CA ALA A 20 3.62 -2.95 -13.62
C ALA A 20 3.67 -1.41 -13.71
N SER A 21 4.76 -0.78 -13.27
CA SER A 21 4.93 0.67 -13.31
C SER A 21 4.75 1.31 -14.70
N PRO A 22 5.26 0.74 -15.81
CA PRO A 22 5.01 1.27 -17.15
C PRO A 22 3.53 1.24 -17.55
N VAL A 23 2.80 0.20 -17.11
CA VAL A 23 1.36 0.07 -17.32
C VAL A 23 0.61 1.12 -16.50
N PHE A 24 1.02 1.32 -15.24
CA PHE A 24 0.45 2.32 -14.34
C PHE A 24 0.78 3.76 -14.75
N ALA A 25 1.93 4.02 -15.35
CA ALA A 25 2.33 5.35 -15.82
C ALA A 25 1.36 5.92 -16.88
N HIS A 26 0.68 5.05 -17.64
CA HIS A 26 -0.32 5.44 -18.63
C HIS A 26 -1.76 5.40 -18.10
N LEU A 27 -1.96 4.94 -16.85
CA LEU A 27 -3.28 4.85 -16.25
C LEU A 27 -3.69 6.18 -15.59
N PRO A 28 -4.99 6.53 -15.63
CA PRO A 28 -5.47 7.77 -15.04
C PRO A 28 -5.28 7.79 -13.52
N HIS A 29 -5.07 8.98 -12.95
CA HIS A 29 -4.86 9.20 -11.51
C HIS A 29 -5.88 8.48 -10.60
N ARG A 30 -7.10 8.28 -11.09
CA ARG A 30 -8.18 7.54 -10.38
C ARG A 30 -7.80 6.08 -10.07
N SER A 31 -7.05 5.40 -10.95
CA SER A 31 -6.65 4.00 -10.74
C SER A 31 -5.71 3.85 -9.54
N PHE A 32 -4.83 4.83 -9.30
CA PHE A 32 -3.95 4.84 -8.12
C PHE A 32 -4.72 5.01 -6.82
N SER A 33 -5.84 5.75 -6.83
CA SER A 33 -6.68 5.90 -5.64
C SER A 33 -7.30 4.56 -5.21
N SER A 34 -7.66 3.71 -6.16
CA SER A 34 -8.16 2.35 -5.90
C SER A 34 -7.06 1.45 -5.34
N LEU A 35 -5.84 1.52 -5.88
CA LEU A 35 -4.69 0.79 -5.35
C LEU A 35 -4.37 1.23 -3.91
N GLN A 36 -4.38 2.54 -3.63
CA GLN A 36 -4.14 3.06 -2.28
C GLN A 36 -5.19 2.56 -1.28
N LYS A 37 -6.46 2.49 -1.68
CA LYS A 37 -7.53 1.90 -0.86
C LYS A 37 -7.27 0.43 -0.54
N LEU A 38 -6.78 -0.35 -1.51
CA LEU A 38 -6.41 -1.75 -1.31
C LEU A 38 -5.26 -1.89 -0.29
N GLN A 39 -4.20 -1.08 -0.42
CA GLN A 39 -3.09 -1.04 0.55
C GLN A 39 -3.60 -0.71 1.96
N ASN A 40 -4.42 0.34 2.11
CA ASN A 40 -4.95 0.76 3.41
C ASN A 40 -5.81 -0.32 4.06
N LYS A 41 -6.63 -1.02 3.27
CA LYS A 41 -7.45 -2.15 3.75
C LYS A 41 -6.59 -3.31 4.21
N PHE A 42 -5.57 -3.68 3.42
CA PHE A 42 -4.64 -4.73 3.79
C PHE A 42 -3.92 -4.41 5.11
N MET A 43 -3.40 -3.19 5.24
CA MET A 43 -2.70 -2.76 6.47
C MET A 43 -3.60 -2.87 7.69
N ARG A 44 -4.84 -2.38 7.61
CA ARG A 44 -5.82 -2.52 8.71
C ARG A 44 -6.12 -3.98 9.05
N MET A 45 -6.32 -4.85 8.05
CA MET A 45 -6.54 -6.28 8.29
C MET A 45 -5.31 -6.98 8.86
N ALA A 46 -4.11 -6.52 8.51
CA ALA A 46 -2.86 -7.07 9.01
C ALA A 46 -2.66 -6.73 10.49
N THR A 47 -2.89 -5.48 10.88
CA THR A 47 -2.77 -4.97 12.26
C THR A 47 -4.01 -5.20 13.12
N ASN A 48 -5.12 -5.63 12.52
CA ASN A 48 -6.43 -5.69 13.15
C ASN A 48 -6.83 -4.34 13.80
N CYS A 49 -6.47 -3.24 13.14
CA CYS A 49 -6.69 -1.89 13.68
C CYS A 49 -8.14 -1.44 13.50
N PRO A 50 -8.70 -0.71 14.50
CA PRO A 50 -10.03 -0.14 14.37
C PRO A 50 -10.08 1.00 13.34
N TRP A 51 -11.28 1.32 12.87
CA TRP A 51 -11.50 2.25 11.75
C TRP A 51 -11.03 3.68 12.07
N PHE A 52 -11.07 4.10 13.34
CA PHE A 52 -10.70 5.46 13.78
C PHE A 52 -9.19 5.73 13.76
N VAL A 53 -8.34 4.70 13.63
CA VAL A 53 -6.89 4.89 13.51
C VAL A 53 -6.58 5.51 12.15
N ARG A 54 -5.79 6.58 12.14
CA ARG A 54 -5.41 7.26 10.90
C ARG A 54 -4.50 6.37 10.05
N ASN A 55 -4.70 6.41 8.74
CA ASN A 55 -3.87 5.64 7.80
C ASN A 55 -2.41 6.11 7.87
N SER A 56 -2.15 7.40 8.09
CA SER A 56 -0.81 7.96 8.25
C SER A 56 -0.04 7.34 9.40
N ASP A 57 -0.71 7.12 10.53
CA ASP A 57 -0.10 6.47 11.70
C ASP A 57 0.24 5.00 11.37
N LEU A 58 -0.66 4.27 10.69
CA LEU A 58 -0.38 2.90 10.23
C LEU A 58 0.79 2.82 9.24
N HIS A 59 0.94 3.81 8.35
CA HIS A 59 2.04 3.88 7.39
C HIS A 59 3.39 4.12 8.09
N ARG A 60 3.41 5.01 9.10
CA ARG A 60 4.60 5.26 9.92
C ARG A 60 4.98 4.02 10.73
N ASP A 61 4.01 3.41 11.41
CA ASP A 61 4.27 2.30 12.34
C ASP A 61 4.68 1.01 11.61
N LEU A 62 4.20 0.80 10.38
CA LEU A 62 4.57 -0.35 9.55
C LEU A 62 5.77 -0.08 8.62
N ASP A 63 6.30 1.15 8.63
CA ASP A 63 7.35 1.61 7.72
C ASP A 63 7.02 1.26 6.26
N LEU A 64 5.80 1.63 5.84
CA LEU A 64 5.26 1.38 4.51
C LEU A 64 4.91 2.71 3.84
N PRO A 65 5.64 3.12 2.80
CA PRO A 65 5.27 4.31 2.03
C PRO A 65 4.01 4.06 1.19
N THR A 66 3.30 5.14 0.88
CA THR A 66 2.05 5.12 0.10
C THR A 66 2.35 4.81 -1.36
N ILE A 67 1.38 4.22 -2.06
CA ILE A 67 1.51 3.88 -3.49
C ILE A 67 1.81 5.14 -4.30
N ALA A 68 1.15 6.25 -3.99
CA ALA A 68 1.38 7.53 -4.66
C ALA A 68 2.85 8.03 -4.59
N SER A 69 3.60 7.68 -3.54
CA SER A 69 5.00 8.09 -3.40
C SER A 69 5.94 7.42 -4.42
N TYR A 70 5.62 6.19 -4.84
CA TYR A 70 6.43 5.45 -5.81
C TYR A 70 6.20 5.88 -7.26
N PHE A 71 5.03 6.47 -7.54
CA PHE A 71 4.63 6.91 -8.88
C PHE A 71 4.73 8.42 -9.06
N LYS A 72 5.29 9.13 -8.07
CA LYS A 72 5.49 10.57 -8.17
C LYS A 72 6.51 10.81 -9.27
N ARG A 73 6.02 11.37 -10.39
CA ARG A 73 6.81 11.78 -11.55
C ARG A 73 7.80 12.88 -11.17
#